data_AF-A0A9D4WPC3-F1
#
_entry.id   AF-A0A9D4WPC3-F1
#
_cell.length_a   1.000
_cell.length_b   1.000
_cell.length_c   1.000
_cell.angle_alpha   90.00
_cell.angle_beta   90.00
_cell.angle_gamma   90.00
#
_symmetry.space_group_name_H-M   'P 1'
#
loop_
_entity.id
_entity.type
_entity.pdbx_description
1 polymer ?
#
loop_
_entity_poly.entity_id
_entity_poly.type
_entity_poly.pdbx_seq_one_letter_code
_entity_poly.pdbx_strand_id
1 'polypeptide(L)'
;MFIILRRREPLIGEKNKQPVNETKDYHHPWMVYFTTFIVVCGSFEFGVCVGYSSPTQDAIRKDLSLSLAEYSLFGSILTFGAMIGAKTSGPIADLVGRKGAMRVSSAFCIAGWLVIYFSKGPVSLDIGRLATGYGMGVFSYFMIVIGGSTAFIFGTILSWRALSIIGLIPTVVLLLGLFFIPESPRWLAKRGLTKDFVAALQILRGKDADISQEAKEIQDYITSLEKLAKPKVLDLFQKRYLRSLTIGVGLMVCQQFGGINGVGFYASSIFDLAGFPSATGTILFAILQIVITGVGAALIDKAGRKPLLLVSGSGLVTGSIFTAVAFYLKVL
;
A
#
# COMPACT_ATOMS: atom_id res chain seq x y z
N MET A 1 1.60 5.40 7.53
CA MET A 1 3.06 5.64 7.61
C MET A 1 3.44 6.90 8.39
N PHE A 2 2.76 8.04 8.26
CA PHE A 2 3.14 9.29 8.99
C PHE A 2 2.67 9.42 10.45
N ILE A 3 1.91 8.46 11.00
CA ILE A 3 1.34 8.59 12.35
C ILE A 3 2.30 8.14 13.47
N ILE A 4 3.36 7.39 13.12
CA ILE A 4 4.34 6.89 14.10
C ILE A 4 5.53 7.85 14.27
N LEU A 5 5.79 8.73 13.29
CA LEU A 5 6.95 9.64 13.30
C LEU A 5 6.60 11.14 13.34
N ARG A 6 5.34 11.54 13.16
CA ARG A 6 4.98 12.96 13.18
C ARG A 6 4.76 13.43 14.62
N ARG A 7 5.77 14.14 15.15
CA ARG A 7 5.61 15.13 16.24
C ARG A 7 4.36 15.95 15.91
N ARG A 8 3.30 15.87 16.72
CA ARG A 8 2.15 16.78 16.57
C ARG A 8 2.72 18.19 16.79
N GLU A 9 2.43 19.13 15.89
CA GLU A 9 2.55 20.53 16.24
C GLU A 9 1.60 20.78 17.43
N PRO A 10 2.05 21.47 18.49
CA PRO A 10 1.23 21.77 19.64
C PRO A 10 -0.02 22.52 19.19
N LEU A 11 -1.18 22.05 19.64
CA LEU A 11 -2.45 22.76 19.45
C LEU A 11 -2.29 24.16 20.08
N ILE A 12 -2.96 25.17 19.52
CA ILE A 12 -2.80 26.61 19.83
C ILE A 12 -2.82 26.94 21.35
N GLY A 13 -3.37 26.07 22.20
CA GLY A 13 -3.35 26.19 23.67
C GLY A 13 -2.07 25.76 24.40
N GLU A 14 -1.06 25.16 23.73
CA GLU A 14 0.19 24.70 24.38
C GLU A 14 1.35 25.70 24.30
N LYS A 15 1.16 26.87 23.66
CA LYS A 15 2.21 27.91 23.53
C LYS A 15 2.69 28.51 24.87
N ASN A 16 2.02 28.25 25.99
CA ASN A 16 2.33 28.86 27.29
C ASN A 16 3.04 27.93 28.30
N LYS A 17 3.53 26.76 27.89
CA LYS A 17 4.37 25.92 28.77
C LYS A 17 5.85 26.23 28.51
N GLN A 18 6.56 26.61 29.58
CA GLN A 18 8.00 26.86 29.61
C GLN A 18 8.81 25.71 28.97
N PRO A 19 9.99 26.00 28.38
CA PRO A 19 10.81 24.97 27.76
C PRO A 19 11.40 24.07 28.83
N VAL A 20 10.83 22.89 29.02
CA VAL A 20 11.47 21.81 29.77
C VAL A 20 12.66 21.34 28.93
N ASN A 21 13.86 21.41 29.50
CA ASN A 21 15.09 20.85 28.93
C ASN A 21 14.89 19.35 28.66
N GLU A 22 14.49 19.00 27.43
CA GLU A 22 14.42 17.62 26.95
C GLU A 22 15.83 17.19 26.50
N THR A 23 16.68 16.75 27.42
CA THR A 23 17.73 15.78 27.07
C THR A 23 17.04 14.44 26.79
N LYS A 24 16.43 14.35 25.60
CA LYS A 24 15.81 13.13 25.08
C LYS A 24 16.93 12.18 24.65
N ASP A 25 17.44 11.44 25.63
CA ASP A 25 18.36 10.34 25.40
C ASP A 25 17.57 9.14 24.83
N TYR A 26 17.14 9.26 23.57
CA TYR A 26 16.62 8.12 22.84
C TYR A 26 17.80 7.21 22.52
N HIS A 27 18.02 6.20 23.36
CA HIS A 27 18.79 5.03 22.94
C HIS A 27 18.26 4.55 21.58
N HIS A 28 19.18 4.42 20.60
CA HIS A 28 18.94 4.20 19.18
C HIS A 28 17.55 3.62 18.83
N PRO A 29 16.71 4.30 18.02
CA PRO A 29 15.35 3.85 17.69
C PRO A 29 15.33 2.70 16.66
N TRP A 30 16.25 1.74 16.81
CA TRP A 30 16.43 0.60 15.92
C TRP A 30 15.16 -0.24 15.82
N MET A 31 14.42 -0.43 16.93
CA MET A 31 13.13 -1.13 16.91
C MET A 31 12.07 -0.42 16.09
N VAL A 32 12.08 0.91 16.06
CA VAL A 32 11.16 1.70 15.25
C VAL A 32 11.51 1.53 13.77
N TYR A 33 12.79 1.60 13.41
CA TYR A 33 13.25 1.37 12.04
C TYR A 33 12.96 -0.06 11.57
N PHE A 34 13.26 -1.05 12.42
CA PHE A 34 12.98 -2.46 12.15
C PHE A 34 11.48 -2.71 11.96
N THR A 35 10.64 -2.21 12.87
CA THR A 35 9.17 -2.32 12.74
C THR A 35 8.67 -1.64 11.46
N THR A 36 9.22 -0.48 11.12
CA THR A 36 8.86 0.24 9.89
C THR A 36 9.25 -0.55 8.66
N PHE A 37 10.46 -1.11 8.63
CA PHE A 37 10.95 -1.96 7.54
C PHE A 37 10.04 -3.16 7.31
N ILE A 38 9.70 -3.91 8.36
CA ILE A 38 8.79 -5.06 8.29
C ILE A 38 7.41 -4.66 7.76
N VAL A 39 6.82 -3.58 8.29
CA VAL A 39 5.47 -3.12 7.87
C VAL A 39 5.48 -2.64 6.41
N VAL A 40 6.58 -2.04 5.96
CA VAL A 40 6.75 -1.57 4.59
C VAL A 40 6.79 -2.73 3.58
N CYS A 41 7.27 -3.92 3.97
CA CYS A 41 7.23 -5.11 3.10
C CYS A 41 5.81 -5.41 2.58
N GLY A 42 4.76 -5.16 3.38
CA GLY A 42 3.38 -5.33 2.91
C GLY A 42 2.95 -4.32 1.83
N SER A 43 3.49 -3.09 1.87
CA SER A 43 3.26 -2.11 0.79
C SER A 43 4.05 -2.45 -0.47
N PHE A 44 5.25 -2.98 -0.30
CA PHE A 44 6.07 -3.46 -1.41
C PHE A 44 5.39 -4.64 -2.11
N GLU A 45 4.89 -5.60 -1.34
CA GLU A 45 4.13 -6.74 -1.83
C GLU A 45 2.93 -6.32 -2.70
N PHE A 46 2.13 -5.35 -2.24
CA PHE A 46 1.04 -4.79 -3.04
C PHE A 46 1.53 -4.29 -4.40
N GLY A 47 2.67 -3.61 -4.40
CA GLY A 47 3.34 -3.17 -5.62
C GLY A 47 3.64 -4.34 -6.55
N VAL A 48 4.29 -5.39 -6.02
CA VAL A 48 4.60 -6.60 -6.78
C VAL A 48 3.34 -7.24 -7.34
N CYS A 49 2.27 -7.35 -6.53
CA CYS A 49 0.99 -7.86 -6.99
C CYS A 49 0.49 -7.07 -8.20
N VAL A 50 0.46 -5.73 -8.15
CA VAL A 50 -0.02 -4.90 -9.26
C VAL A 50 0.89 -5.00 -10.50
N GLY A 51 2.21 -4.93 -10.31
CA GLY A 51 3.19 -4.96 -11.40
C GLY A 51 3.41 -6.34 -12.03
N TYR A 52 2.99 -7.43 -11.36
CA TYR A 52 3.16 -8.81 -11.84
C TYR A 52 2.44 -9.09 -13.15
N SER A 53 1.23 -8.54 -13.35
CA SER A 53 0.39 -8.86 -14.51
C SER A 53 1.10 -8.55 -15.82
N SER A 54 1.54 -7.31 -16.01
CA SER A 54 2.00 -6.84 -17.32
C SER A 54 3.16 -7.62 -17.95
N PRO A 55 4.29 -7.90 -17.28
CA PRO A 55 5.37 -8.68 -17.88
C PRO A 55 5.00 -10.17 -18.06
N THR A 56 4.02 -10.68 -17.33
CA THR A 56 3.65 -12.12 -17.39
C THR A 56 2.53 -12.43 -18.36
N GLN A 57 1.84 -11.42 -18.90
CA GLN A 57 0.68 -11.58 -19.77
C GLN A 57 0.90 -12.59 -20.89
N ASP A 58 1.91 -12.36 -21.74
CA ASP A 58 2.09 -13.16 -22.94
C ASP A 58 2.57 -14.56 -22.61
N ALA A 59 3.38 -14.70 -21.56
CA ALA A 59 3.86 -15.99 -21.09
C ALA A 59 2.73 -16.85 -20.51
N ILE A 60 1.86 -16.26 -19.67
CA ILE A 60 0.71 -16.95 -19.08
C ILE A 60 -0.30 -17.33 -20.17
N ARG A 61 -0.60 -16.41 -21.10
CA ARG A 61 -1.55 -16.69 -22.18
C ARG A 61 -1.07 -17.80 -23.11
N LYS A 62 0.24 -17.87 -23.39
CA LYS A 62 0.81 -18.97 -24.20
C LYS A 62 0.87 -20.29 -23.43
N ASP A 63 1.30 -20.29 -22.17
CA ASP A 63 1.46 -21.53 -21.37
C ASP A 63 0.11 -22.18 -21.03
N LEU A 64 -0.90 -21.37 -20.70
CA LEU A 64 -2.23 -21.83 -20.30
C LEU A 64 -3.28 -21.73 -21.42
N SER A 65 -2.87 -21.32 -22.63
CA SER A 65 -3.77 -21.12 -23.79
C SER A 65 -4.97 -20.21 -23.50
N LEU A 66 -4.75 -19.12 -22.75
CA LEU A 66 -5.82 -18.22 -22.31
C LEU A 66 -6.17 -17.15 -23.36
N SER A 67 -7.46 -16.88 -23.48
CA SER A 67 -7.98 -15.73 -24.21
C SER A 67 -7.59 -14.41 -23.52
N LEU A 68 -7.68 -13.30 -24.26
CA LEU A 68 -7.47 -11.97 -23.69
C LEU A 68 -8.54 -11.65 -22.63
N ALA A 69 -9.77 -12.14 -22.80
CA ALA A 69 -10.86 -11.91 -21.86
C ALA A 69 -10.62 -12.62 -20.52
N GLU A 70 -10.16 -13.88 -20.55
CA GLU A 70 -9.78 -14.63 -19.34
C GLU A 70 -8.60 -13.97 -18.63
N TYR A 71 -7.59 -13.52 -19.38
CA TYR A 71 -6.48 -12.78 -18.80
C TYR A 71 -6.91 -11.42 -18.21
N SER A 72 -7.87 -10.75 -18.85
CA SER A 72 -8.44 -9.50 -18.33
C SER A 72 -9.19 -9.71 -17.03
N LEU A 73 -9.87 -10.86 -16.88
CA LEU A 73 -10.50 -11.27 -15.63
C LEU A 73 -9.46 -11.47 -14.54
N PHE A 74 -8.37 -12.18 -14.84
CA PHE A 74 -7.23 -12.34 -13.93
C PHE A 74 -6.67 -11.00 -13.45
N GLY A 75 -6.41 -10.05 -14.36
CA GLY A 75 -5.94 -8.71 -13.95
C GLY A 75 -6.94 -7.99 -13.04
N SER A 76 -8.23 -8.07 -13.36
CA SER A 76 -9.28 -7.31 -12.68
C SER A 76 -9.68 -7.90 -11.32
N ILE A 77 -9.66 -9.23 -11.16
CA ILE A 77 -10.13 -9.90 -9.93
C ILE A 77 -9.25 -9.55 -8.71
N LEU A 78 -8.00 -9.15 -8.93
CA LEU A 78 -7.13 -8.58 -7.90
C LEU A 78 -7.80 -7.40 -7.18
N THR A 79 -8.43 -6.50 -7.95
CA THR A 79 -9.08 -5.29 -7.40
C THR A 79 -10.32 -5.61 -6.58
N PHE A 80 -11.06 -6.66 -6.97
CA PHE A 80 -12.18 -7.18 -6.18
C PHE A 80 -11.69 -7.79 -4.86
N GLY A 81 -10.60 -8.57 -4.89
CA GLY A 81 -9.95 -9.06 -3.68
C GLY A 81 -9.56 -7.92 -2.75
N ALA A 82 -8.94 -6.87 -3.29
CA ALA A 82 -8.54 -5.67 -2.55
C ALA A 82 -9.72 -4.95 -1.90
N MET A 83 -10.85 -4.86 -2.59
CA MET A 83 -12.08 -4.25 -2.05
C MET A 83 -12.59 -5.05 -0.83
N ILE A 84 -12.61 -6.37 -0.91
CA ILE A 84 -13.04 -7.24 0.19
C ILE A 84 -12.04 -7.13 1.36
N GLY A 85 -10.74 -7.17 1.07
CA GLY A 85 -9.66 -6.97 2.04
C GLY A 85 -9.78 -5.63 2.76
N ALA A 86 -9.96 -4.53 2.02
CA ALA A 86 -10.13 -3.20 2.59
C ALA A 86 -11.34 -3.11 3.53
N LYS A 87 -12.50 -3.64 3.12
CA LYS A 87 -13.72 -3.63 3.93
C LYS A 87 -13.58 -4.45 5.21
N THR A 88 -12.89 -5.59 5.16
CA THR A 88 -12.75 -6.51 6.29
C THR A 88 -11.57 -6.17 7.22
N SER A 89 -10.54 -5.49 6.71
CA SER A 89 -9.31 -5.16 7.46
C SER A 89 -9.54 -4.32 8.72
N GLY A 90 -10.48 -3.38 8.69
CA GLY A 90 -10.81 -2.51 9.83
C GLY A 90 -11.34 -3.32 11.02
N PRO A 91 -12.49 -4.01 10.86
CA PRO A 91 -13.05 -4.87 11.89
C PRO A 91 -12.08 -5.94 12.40
N ILE A 92 -11.34 -6.60 11.50
CA ILE A 92 -10.34 -7.61 11.88
C ILE A 92 -9.25 -6.96 12.75
N ALA A 93 -8.72 -5.81 12.36
CA ALA A 93 -7.69 -5.11 13.14
C ALA A 93 -8.18 -4.60 14.50
N ASP A 94 -9.46 -4.23 14.61
CA ASP A 94 -10.04 -3.88 15.91
C ASP A 94 -10.20 -5.13 16.80
N LEU A 95 -10.57 -6.28 16.23
CA LEU A 95 -10.77 -7.54 16.93
C LEU A 95 -9.46 -8.19 17.38
N VAL A 96 -8.56 -8.52 16.44
CA VAL A 96 -7.35 -9.32 16.70
C VAL A 96 -6.07 -8.49 16.78
N GLY A 97 -6.18 -7.17 16.73
CA GLY A 97 -5.04 -6.26 16.72
C GLY A 97 -4.48 -6.01 15.31
N ARG A 98 -3.64 -4.98 15.18
CA ARG A 98 -3.07 -4.58 13.89
C ARG A 98 -2.09 -5.64 13.40
N LYS A 99 -1.26 -6.17 14.30
CA LYS A 99 -0.35 -7.28 14.04
C LYS A 99 -1.11 -8.54 13.62
N GLY A 100 -2.20 -8.87 14.31
CA GLY A 100 -3.06 -10.00 13.99
C GLY A 100 -3.69 -9.88 12.59
N ALA A 101 -4.24 -8.71 12.26
CA ALA A 101 -4.80 -8.46 10.92
C ALA A 101 -3.77 -8.61 9.80
N MET A 102 -2.54 -8.14 10.02
CA MET A 102 -1.45 -8.30 9.04
C MET A 102 -1.05 -9.77 8.85
N ARG A 103 -1.11 -10.61 9.89
CA ARG A 103 -0.86 -12.06 9.76
C ARG A 103 -1.92 -12.75 8.90
N VAL A 104 -3.20 -12.42 9.13
CA VAL A 104 -4.31 -12.95 8.32
C VAL A 104 -4.11 -12.57 6.86
N SER A 105 -3.86 -11.29 6.58
CA SER A 105 -3.65 -10.80 5.21
C SER A 105 -2.42 -11.47 4.55
N SER A 106 -1.30 -11.61 5.28
CA SER A 106 -0.09 -12.29 4.79
C SER A 106 -0.35 -13.76 4.45
N ALA A 107 -1.16 -14.46 5.24
CA ALA A 107 -1.51 -15.87 4.98
C ALA A 107 -2.30 -16.03 3.67
N PHE A 108 -3.27 -15.14 3.42
CA PHE A 108 -4.02 -15.13 2.16
C PHE A 108 -3.12 -14.82 0.95
N CYS A 109 -2.17 -13.90 1.10
CA CYS A 109 -1.23 -13.60 0.02
C CYS A 109 -0.25 -14.73 -0.26
N ILE A 110 0.28 -15.39 0.77
CA ILE A 110 1.11 -16.59 0.61
C ILE A 110 0.33 -17.68 -0.13
N ALA A 111 -0.89 -17.96 0.31
CA ALA A 111 -1.76 -18.92 -0.37
C ALA A 111 -2.03 -18.51 -1.82
N GLY A 112 -2.29 -17.23 -2.07
CA GLY A 112 -2.54 -16.69 -3.42
C GLY A 112 -1.35 -16.88 -4.36
N TRP A 113 -0.14 -16.53 -3.92
CA TRP A 113 1.08 -16.73 -4.72
C TRP A 113 1.38 -18.21 -4.99
N LEU A 114 1.18 -19.09 -4.00
CA LEU A 114 1.34 -20.54 -4.18
C LEU A 114 0.31 -21.10 -5.16
N VAL A 115 -0.95 -20.66 -5.08
CA VAL A 115 -2.00 -21.08 -6.02
C VAL A 115 -1.68 -20.60 -7.44
N ILE A 116 -1.16 -19.37 -7.61
CA ILE A 116 -0.69 -18.88 -8.91
C ILE A 116 0.44 -19.79 -9.43
N TYR A 117 1.44 -20.10 -8.60
CA TYR A 117 2.56 -20.95 -9.00
C TYR A 117 2.12 -22.33 -9.51
N PHE A 118 1.22 -23.00 -8.78
CA PHE A 118 0.71 -24.33 -9.13
C PHE A 118 -0.44 -24.31 -10.15
N SER A 119 -0.85 -23.12 -10.63
CA SER A 119 -1.98 -23.01 -11.54
C SER A 119 -1.71 -23.71 -12.88
N LYS A 120 -2.72 -24.47 -13.31
CA LYS A 120 -2.76 -25.17 -14.61
C LYS A 120 -3.94 -24.73 -15.48
N GLY A 121 -4.74 -23.77 -15.01
CA GLY A 121 -5.92 -23.28 -15.72
C GLY A 121 -6.43 -21.95 -15.18
N PRO A 122 -7.39 -21.32 -15.88
CA PRO A 122 -7.85 -19.95 -15.61
C PRO A 122 -8.46 -19.79 -14.21
N VAL A 123 -9.34 -20.71 -13.81
CA VAL A 123 -10.03 -20.63 -12.51
C VAL A 123 -9.05 -20.68 -11.35
N SER A 124 -8.05 -21.57 -11.40
CA SER A 124 -7.01 -21.63 -10.36
C SER A 124 -6.19 -20.35 -10.29
N LEU A 125 -5.87 -19.77 -11.46
CA LEU A 125 -5.12 -18.53 -11.56
C LEU A 125 -5.93 -17.36 -10.95
N ASP A 126 -7.22 -17.28 -11.25
CA ASP A 126 -8.14 -16.26 -10.73
C ASP A 126 -8.35 -16.37 -9.21
N ILE A 127 -8.47 -17.60 -8.67
CA ILE A 127 -8.57 -17.83 -7.22
C ILE A 127 -7.30 -17.34 -6.51
N GLY A 128 -6.13 -17.70 -7.03
CA GLY A 128 -4.87 -17.24 -6.47
C GLY A 128 -4.77 -15.72 -6.50
N ARG A 129 -5.25 -15.12 -7.58
CA ARG A 129 -5.24 -13.67 -7.76
C ARG A 129 -6.19 -12.93 -6.82
N LEU A 130 -7.40 -13.45 -6.64
CA LEU A 130 -8.36 -12.96 -5.65
C LEU A 130 -7.77 -13.00 -4.23
N ALA A 131 -7.09 -14.09 -3.88
CA ALA A 131 -6.45 -14.27 -2.59
C ALA A 131 -5.28 -13.27 -2.37
N THR A 132 -4.42 -13.07 -3.37
CA THR A 132 -3.40 -12.00 -3.30
C THR A 132 -4.00 -10.61 -3.19
N GLY A 133 -5.19 -10.39 -3.77
CA GLY A 133 -5.93 -9.13 -3.62
C GLY A 133 -6.47 -8.94 -2.20
N TYR A 134 -6.92 -10.00 -1.55
CA TYR A 134 -7.45 -9.91 -0.18
C TYR A 134 -6.41 -9.43 0.83
N GLY A 135 -5.17 -9.90 0.72
CA GLY A 135 -4.14 -9.55 1.70
C GLY A 135 -3.55 -8.14 1.55
N MET A 136 -4.09 -7.32 0.64
CA MET A 136 -3.67 -5.94 0.41
C MET A 136 -4.10 -5.03 1.58
N GLY A 137 -3.16 -4.61 2.45
CA GLY A 137 -3.39 -3.76 3.63
C GLY A 137 -2.48 -2.52 3.75
N VAL A 138 -2.87 -1.56 4.60
CA VAL A 138 -2.31 -0.19 4.82
C VAL A 138 -1.00 0.14 4.10
N PHE A 139 -1.07 1.10 3.18
CA PHE A 139 -0.02 1.30 2.20
C PHE A 139 0.85 2.54 2.41
N SER A 140 2.12 2.39 2.05
CA SER A 140 3.00 3.46 1.61
C SER A 140 3.05 3.49 0.09
N TYR A 141 2.52 4.57 -0.51
CA TYR A 141 2.44 4.70 -1.97
C TYR A 141 3.80 4.59 -2.66
N PHE A 142 4.85 5.14 -2.06
CA PHE A 142 6.21 5.04 -2.61
C PHE A 142 6.70 3.58 -2.67
N MET A 143 6.39 2.78 -1.66
CA MET A 143 6.79 1.37 -1.61
C MET A 143 5.99 0.49 -2.56
N ILE A 144 4.73 0.86 -2.82
CA ILE A 144 3.93 0.27 -3.90
C ILE A 144 4.65 0.46 -5.25
N VAL A 145 5.12 1.67 -5.52
CA VAL A 145 5.79 1.97 -6.80
C VAL A 145 7.08 1.18 -6.95
N ILE A 146 7.90 1.08 -5.88
CA ILE A 146 9.12 0.28 -5.90
C ILE A 146 8.80 -1.21 -6.13
N GLY A 147 7.79 -1.76 -5.44
CA GLY A 147 7.36 -3.14 -5.62
C GLY A 147 6.88 -3.44 -7.04
N GLY A 148 6.05 -2.58 -7.61
CA GLY A 148 5.57 -2.72 -8.99
C GLY A 148 6.69 -2.63 -10.00
N SER A 149 7.61 -1.68 -9.80
CA SER A 149 8.81 -1.52 -10.63
C SER A 149 9.72 -2.74 -10.57
N THR A 150 9.86 -3.34 -9.39
CA THR A 150 10.61 -4.59 -9.21
C THR A 150 9.98 -5.71 -10.02
N ALA A 151 8.64 -5.86 -9.98
CA ALA A 151 7.93 -6.86 -10.76
C ALA A 151 8.08 -6.64 -12.28
N PHE A 152 8.04 -5.39 -12.76
CA PHE A 152 8.32 -5.07 -14.16
C PHE A 152 9.73 -5.51 -14.57
N ILE A 153 10.76 -5.14 -13.80
CA ILE A 153 12.15 -5.47 -14.13
C ILE A 153 12.37 -6.99 -14.12
N PHE A 154 12.05 -7.66 -13.02
CA PHE A 154 12.29 -9.11 -12.90
C PHE A 154 11.40 -9.94 -13.82
N GLY A 155 10.19 -9.48 -14.11
CA GLY A 155 9.27 -10.17 -15.00
C GLY A 155 9.72 -10.22 -16.46
N THR A 156 10.66 -9.35 -16.87
CA THR A 156 11.26 -9.43 -18.21
C THR A 156 12.33 -10.51 -18.34
N ILE A 157 12.91 -10.95 -17.21
CA ILE A 157 14.05 -11.86 -17.16
C ILE A 157 13.61 -13.27 -16.73
N LEU A 158 12.60 -13.35 -15.87
CA LEU A 158 12.19 -14.58 -15.20
C LEU A 158 10.88 -15.13 -15.76
N SER A 159 10.69 -16.45 -15.62
CA SER A 159 9.40 -17.07 -15.90
C SER A 159 8.32 -16.54 -14.95
N TRP A 160 7.06 -16.53 -15.41
CA TRP A 160 5.93 -16.07 -14.58
C TRP A 160 5.78 -16.88 -13.29
N ARG A 161 6.07 -18.19 -13.32
CA ARG A 161 6.12 -19.03 -12.11
C ARG A 161 7.26 -18.61 -11.18
N ALA A 162 8.47 -18.37 -11.66
CA ALA A 162 9.56 -17.91 -10.82
C ALA A 162 9.28 -16.51 -10.22
N LEU A 163 8.66 -15.62 -11.00
CA LEU A 163 8.25 -14.29 -10.52
C LEU A 163 7.21 -14.38 -9.40
N SER A 164 6.29 -15.36 -9.45
CA SER A 164 5.32 -15.59 -8.38
C SER A 164 5.97 -16.01 -7.05
N ILE A 165 7.06 -16.79 -7.11
CA ILE A 165 7.85 -17.17 -5.93
C ILE A 165 8.62 -15.97 -5.38
N ILE A 166 9.13 -15.08 -6.23
CA ILE A 166 9.76 -13.83 -5.77
C ILE A 166 8.72 -12.93 -5.09
N GLY A 167 7.50 -12.87 -5.61
CA GLY A 167 6.38 -12.15 -4.98
C GLY A 167 6.02 -12.66 -3.57
N LEU A 168 6.37 -13.92 -3.26
CA LEU A 168 6.20 -14.51 -1.94
C LEU A 168 7.19 -13.98 -0.90
N ILE A 169 8.40 -13.58 -1.33
CA ILE A 169 9.51 -13.21 -0.42
C ILE A 169 9.13 -12.05 0.52
N PRO A 170 8.59 -10.91 0.03
CA PRO A 170 8.20 -9.81 0.90
C PRO A 170 7.11 -10.20 1.91
N THR A 171 6.17 -11.07 1.51
CA THR A 171 5.09 -11.55 2.38
C THR A 171 5.61 -12.46 3.47
N VAL A 172 6.58 -13.32 3.16
CA VAL A 172 7.24 -14.19 4.16
C VAL A 172 8.07 -13.35 5.12
N VAL A 173 8.83 -12.36 4.61
CA VAL A 173 9.58 -11.42 5.46
C VAL A 173 8.63 -10.64 6.37
N LEU A 174 7.49 -10.18 5.84
CA LEU A 174 6.45 -9.56 6.66
C LEU A 174 5.97 -10.53 7.74
N LEU A 175 5.49 -11.72 7.37
CA LEU A 175 4.93 -12.69 8.30
C LEU A 175 5.92 -13.10 9.41
N LEU A 176 7.18 -13.38 9.05
CA LEU A 176 8.24 -13.74 9.98
C LEU A 176 8.65 -12.54 10.85
N GLY A 177 8.82 -11.38 10.23
CA GLY A 177 9.15 -10.13 10.92
C GLY A 177 8.08 -9.71 11.92
N LEU A 178 6.80 -10.01 11.64
CA LEU A 178 5.71 -9.75 12.56
C LEU A 178 5.95 -10.46 13.89
N PHE A 179 6.57 -11.65 13.97
CA PHE A 179 6.82 -12.28 15.28
C PHE A 179 7.68 -11.44 16.22
N PHE A 180 8.62 -10.67 15.68
CA PHE A 180 9.60 -9.89 16.44
C PHE A 180 9.14 -8.47 16.81
N ILE A 181 8.10 -7.94 16.18
CA ILE A 181 7.60 -6.58 16.48
C ILE A 181 6.50 -6.61 17.55
N PRO A 182 6.41 -5.59 18.43
CA PRO A 182 5.31 -5.49 19.37
C PRO A 182 3.99 -5.15 18.66
N GLU A 183 2.85 -5.47 19.29
CA GLU A 183 1.55 -4.98 18.85
C GLU A 183 1.43 -3.46 19.09
N SER A 184 0.51 -2.80 18.39
CA SER A 184 0.29 -1.36 18.52
C SER A 184 -0.02 -0.96 19.98
N PRO A 185 0.80 -0.10 20.62
CA PRO A 185 0.56 0.34 22.00
C PRO A 185 -0.82 0.98 22.18
N ARG A 186 -1.31 1.70 21.17
CA ARG A 186 -2.65 2.31 21.18
C ARG A 186 -3.78 1.27 21.18
N TRP A 187 -3.60 0.15 20.47
CA TRP A 187 -4.58 -0.93 20.47
C TRP A 187 -4.59 -1.65 21.82
N LEU A 188 -3.40 -1.90 22.40
CA LEU A 188 -3.26 -2.52 23.72
C LEU A 188 -3.89 -1.65 24.83
N ALA A 189 -3.64 -0.35 24.81
CA ALA A 189 -4.26 0.60 25.73
C ALA A 189 -5.79 0.65 25.56
N LYS A 190 -6.31 0.61 24.31
CA LYS A 190 -7.76 0.55 24.02
C LYS A 190 -8.40 -0.76 24.52
N ARG A 191 -7.64 -1.85 24.60
CA ARG A 191 -8.10 -3.14 25.14
C ARG A 191 -7.99 -3.23 26.66
N GLY A 192 -7.41 -2.23 27.34
CA GLY A 192 -7.15 -2.27 28.78
C GLY A 192 -5.99 -3.20 29.19
N LEU A 193 -5.15 -3.63 28.24
CA LEU A 193 -4.01 -4.50 28.49
C LEU A 193 -2.79 -3.67 28.95
N THR A 194 -2.85 -3.13 30.16
CA THR A 194 -1.86 -2.15 30.66
C THR A 194 -0.43 -2.69 30.71
N LYS A 195 -0.25 -3.97 31.10
CA LYS A 195 1.09 -4.60 31.16
C LYS A 195 1.73 -4.69 29.78
N ASP A 196 0.97 -5.19 28.79
CA ASP A 196 1.45 -5.35 27.43
C ASP A 196 1.65 -3.99 26.74
N PHE A 197 0.78 -3.01 27.05
CA PHE A 197 0.90 -1.64 26.58
C PHE A 197 2.24 -1.01 26.97
N VAL A 198 2.59 -1.07 28.26
CA VAL A 198 3.85 -0.56 28.79
C VAL A 198 5.03 -1.29 28.17
N ALA A 199 4.97 -2.63 28.10
CA ALA A 199 6.01 -3.44 27.48
C ALA A 199 6.24 -3.09 26.00
N ALA A 200 5.16 -2.92 25.23
CA ALA A 200 5.23 -2.55 23.82
C ALA A 200 5.85 -1.16 23.62
N LEU A 201 5.50 -0.19 24.47
CA LEU A 201 6.04 1.16 24.42
C LEU A 201 7.53 1.18 24.78
N GLN A 202 7.92 0.42 25.81
CA GLN A 202 9.32 0.26 26.23
C GLN A 202 10.17 -0.43 25.15
N ILE A 203 9.65 -1.46 24.47
CA ILE A 203 10.34 -2.11 23.35
C ILE A 203 10.58 -1.12 22.20
N LEU A 204 9.62 -0.24 21.91
CA LEU A 204 9.74 0.73 20.83
C LEU A 204 10.66 1.91 21.15
N ARG A 205 10.78 2.30 22.43
CA ARG A 205 11.55 3.47 22.88
C ARG A 205 12.93 3.14 23.46
N GLY A 206 13.14 1.89 23.89
CA GLY A 206 14.34 1.44 24.60
C GLY A 206 14.01 1.06 26.05
N LYS A 207 14.73 0.06 26.60
CA LYS A 207 14.44 -0.52 27.93
C LYS A 207 14.47 0.49 29.08
N ASP A 208 15.29 1.53 28.96
CA ASP A 208 15.52 2.52 30.00
C ASP A 208 14.93 3.91 29.67
N ALA A 209 14.20 4.02 28.56
CA ALA A 209 13.57 5.28 28.15
C ALA A 209 12.38 5.63 29.08
N ASP A 210 12.27 6.90 29.47
CA ASP A 210 11.08 7.38 30.18
C ASP A 210 9.89 7.44 29.21
N ILE A 211 8.95 6.51 29.41
CA ILE A 211 7.71 6.41 28.64
C ILE A 211 6.50 7.01 29.36
N SER A 212 6.67 7.54 30.57
CA SER A 212 5.56 7.93 31.46
C SER A 212 4.67 9.00 30.85
N GLN A 213 5.29 10.00 30.22
CA GLN A 213 4.56 11.08 29.55
C GLN A 213 3.80 10.57 28.31
N GLU A 214 4.46 9.84 27.41
CA GLU A 214 3.82 9.29 26.20
C GLU A 214 2.71 8.30 26.56
N ALA A 215 2.91 7.48 27.59
CA ALA A 215 1.92 6.54 28.07
C ALA A 215 0.65 7.25 28.56
N LYS A 216 0.83 8.32 29.35
CA LYS A 216 -0.27 9.15 29.85
C LYS A 216 -1.02 9.84 28.71
N GLU A 217 -0.31 10.43 27.74
CA GLU A 217 -0.92 11.06 26.57
C GLU A 217 -1.77 10.09 25.75
N ILE A 218 -1.28 8.85 25.54
CA ILE A 218 -2.03 7.80 24.84
C ILE A 218 -3.28 7.41 25.63
N GLN A 219 -3.15 7.25 26.96
CA GLN A 219 -4.26 6.86 27.82
C GLN A 219 -5.35 7.94 27.85
N ASP A 220 -4.97 9.21 28.05
CA ASP A 220 -5.87 10.35 28.06
C ASP A 220 -6.62 10.47 26.72
N TYR A 221 -5.90 10.26 25.61
CA TYR A 221 -6.51 10.24 24.28
C TYR A 221 -7.54 9.12 24.12
N ILE A 222 -7.26 7.90 24.57
CA ILE A 222 -8.19 6.78 24.47
C ILE A 222 -9.41 6.99 25.35
N THR A 223 -9.24 7.47 26.57
CA THR A 223 -10.35 7.83 27.46
C THR A 223 -11.22 8.94 26.87
N SER A 224 -10.61 9.90 26.15
CA SER A 224 -11.38 10.91 25.42
C SER A 224 -12.19 10.31 24.26
N LEU A 225 -11.66 9.29 23.56
CA LEU A 225 -12.35 8.59 22.47
C LEU A 225 -13.50 7.72 22.97
N GLU A 226 -13.37 7.10 24.14
CA GLU A 226 -14.44 6.28 24.75
C GLU A 226 -15.65 7.10 25.17
N LYS A 227 -15.43 8.37 25.54
CA LYS A 227 -16.51 9.33 25.84
C LYS A 227 -17.27 9.77 24.60
N LEU A 228 -16.71 9.59 23.40
CA LEU A 228 -17.37 9.92 22.14
C LEU A 228 -18.24 8.75 21.68
N ALA A 229 -19.41 9.05 21.11
CA ALA A 229 -20.23 8.03 20.46
C ALA A 229 -19.43 7.35 19.33
N LYS A 230 -19.48 6.02 19.27
CA LYS A 230 -18.81 5.27 18.21
C LYS A 230 -19.39 5.69 16.86
N PRO A 231 -18.59 6.27 15.96
CA PRO A 231 -19.10 6.72 14.67
C PRO A 231 -19.53 5.52 13.84
N LYS A 232 -20.74 5.58 13.28
CA LYS A 232 -21.22 4.62 12.29
C LYS A 232 -20.72 5.04 10.91
N VAL A 233 -20.54 4.08 10.01
CA VAL A 233 -20.16 4.38 8.61
C VAL A 233 -21.17 5.31 7.94
N LEU A 234 -22.45 5.19 8.31
CA LEU A 234 -23.52 6.05 7.81
C LEU A 234 -23.38 7.51 8.27
N ASP A 235 -22.68 7.78 9.39
CA ASP A 235 -22.46 9.14 9.87
C ASP A 235 -21.55 9.94 8.92
N LEU A 236 -20.75 9.25 8.07
CA LEU A 236 -19.94 9.89 7.04
C LEU A 236 -20.77 10.59 5.95
N PHE A 237 -22.03 10.17 5.77
CA PHE A 237 -22.94 10.75 4.78
C PHE A 237 -23.73 11.96 5.30
N GLN A 238 -23.48 12.40 6.54
CA GLN A 238 -24.08 13.61 7.06
C GLN A 238 -23.59 14.84 6.25
N LYS A 239 -24.49 15.81 6.03
CA LYS A 239 -24.23 17.03 5.23
C LYS A 239 -22.95 17.78 5.66
N ARG A 240 -22.60 17.70 6.94
CA ARG A 240 -21.37 18.25 7.53
C ARG A 240 -20.09 17.64 6.94
N TYR A 241 -20.08 16.33 6.71
CA TYR A 241 -18.91 15.59 6.20
C TYR A 241 -18.96 15.35 4.70
N LEU A 242 -20.14 15.48 4.09
CA LEU A 242 -20.38 15.21 2.67
C LEU A 242 -19.38 15.93 1.75
N ARG A 243 -19.02 17.19 2.03
CA ARG A 243 -18.01 17.92 1.23
C ARG A 243 -16.64 17.23 1.27
N SER A 244 -16.19 16.78 2.44
CA SER A 244 -14.91 16.07 2.57
C SER A 244 -14.98 14.68 1.97
N LEU A 245 -16.14 14.00 2.10
CA LEU A 245 -16.38 12.69 1.52
C LEU A 245 -16.38 12.75 -0.01
N THR A 246 -17.10 13.70 -0.61
CA THR A 246 -17.15 13.89 -2.07
C THR A 246 -15.78 14.21 -2.64
N ILE A 247 -14.98 15.07 -1.98
CA ILE A 247 -13.62 15.36 -2.44
C ILE A 247 -12.73 14.11 -2.32
N GLY A 248 -12.76 13.41 -1.18
CA GLY A 248 -11.94 12.21 -0.96
C GLY A 248 -12.28 11.06 -1.91
N VAL A 249 -13.55 10.68 -1.98
CA VAL A 249 -14.05 9.60 -2.85
C VAL A 249 -13.96 10.01 -4.31
N GLY A 250 -14.35 11.24 -4.66
CA GLY A 250 -14.28 11.76 -6.02
C GLY A 250 -12.86 11.74 -6.57
N LEU A 251 -11.86 12.16 -5.77
CA LEU A 251 -10.46 12.08 -6.18
C LEU A 251 -9.98 10.64 -6.40
N MET A 252 -10.38 9.69 -5.54
CA MET A 252 -10.06 8.27 -5.73
C MET A 252 -10.68 7.71 -7.00
N VAL A 253 -11.93 8.06 -7.28
CA VAL A 253 -12.64 7.66 -8.50
C VAL A 253 -11.96 8.24 -9.74
N CYS A 254 -11.65 9.54 -9.75
CA CYS A 254 -10.91 10.19 -10.85
C CYS A 254 -9.53 9.55 -11.07
N GLN A 255 -8.83 9.15 -10.01
CA GLN A 255 -7.55 8.46 -10.13
C GLN A 255 -7.67 7.12 -10.87
N GLN A 256 -8.73 6.34 -10.61
CA GLN A 256 -8.96 5.07 -11.30
C GLN A 256 -9.40 5.27 -12.75
N PHE A 257 -10.28 6.24 -13.01
CA PHE A 257 -10.69 6.60 -14.38
C PHE A 257 -9.55 7.18 -15.21
N GLY A 258 -8.49 7.69 -14.59
CA GLY A 258 -7.25 8.07 -15.26
C GLY A 258 -6.51 6.90 -15.92
N GLY A 259 -6.99 5.66 -15.77
CA GLY A 259 -6.51 4.50 -16.53
C GLY A 259 -5.21 3.89 -15.98
N ILE A 260 -4.80 4.23 -14.76
CA ILE A 260 -3.53 3.79 -14.18
C ILE A 260 -3.41 2.25 -14.13
N ASN A 261 -4.50 1.54 -13.80
CA ASN A 261 -4.50 0.07 -13.80
C ASN A 261 -4.52 -0.50 -15.23
N GLY A 262 -5.16 0.20 -16.18
CA GLY A 262 -5.15 -0.20 -17.59
C GLY A 262 -3.75 -0.11 -18.19
N VAL A 263 -3.07 1.02 -18.00
CA VAL A 263 -1.66 1.17 -18.42
C VAL A 263 -0.77 0.21 -17.64
N GLY A 264 -0.94 0.12 -16.32
CA GLY A 264 -0.10 -0.72 -15.47
C GLY A 264 -0.19 -2.22 -15.77
N PHE A 265 -1.40 -2.76 -16.01
CA PHE A 265 -1.60 -4.19 -16.27
C PHE A 265 -1.26 -4.61 -17.69
N TYR A 266 -1.30 -3.68 -18.65
CA TYR A 266 -1.09 -3.97 -20.07
C TYR A 266 0.16 -3.28 -20.65
N ALA A 267 1.03 -2.69 -19.83
CA ALA A 267 2.19 -1.93 -20.28
C ALA A 267 3.03 -2.67 -21.33
N SER A 268 3.39 -3.95 -21.10
CA SER A 268 4.14 -4.77 -22.05
C SER A 268 3.44 -4.85 -23.40
N SER A 269 2.15 -5.17 -23.38
CA SER A 269 1.33 -5.28 -24.59
C SER A 269 1.20 -3.95 -25.31
N ILE A 270 1.08 -2.83 -24.58
CA ILE A 270 1.01 -1.48 -25.16
C ILE A 270 2.31 -1.15 -25.90
N PHE A 271 3.47 -1.46 -25.31
CA PHE A 271 4.76 -1.23 -25.97
C PHE A 271 4.95 -2.12 -27.20
N ASP A 272 4.59 -3.40 -27.12
CA ASP A 272 4.66 -4.31 -28.27
C ASP A 272 3.73 -3.85 -29.41
N LEU A 273 2.50 -3.42 -29.08
CA LEU A 273 1.58 -2.82 -30.05
C LEU A 273 2.09 -1.50 -30.63
N ALA A 274 2.85 -0.73 -29.86
CA ALA A 274 3.53 0.48 -30.33
C ALA A 274 4.72 0.14 -31.27
N GLY A 275 5.17 -1.12 -31.32
CA GLY A 275 6.31 -1.56 -32.13
C GLY A 275 7.66 -1.36 -31.41
N PHE A 276 7.62 -1.19 -30.09
CA PHE A 276 8.80 -1.06 -29.25
C PHE A 276 8.97 -2.34 -28.42
N PRO A 277 10.20 -2.83 -28.18
CA PRO A 277 10.41 -4.01 -27.35
C PRO A 277 9.79 -3.84 -25.95
N SER A 278 8.83 -4.72 -25.59
CA SER A 278 8.13 -4.65 -24.29
C SER A 278 9.07 -4.66 -23.09
N ALA A 279 10.15 -5.44 -23.13
CA ALA A 279 11.13 -5.47 -22.04
C ALA A 279 11.75 -4.09 -21.78
N THR A 280 12.26 -3.44 -22.84
CA THR A 280 12.86 -2.10 -22.72
C THR A 280 11.82 -1.06 -22.30
N GLY A 281 10.62 -1.11 -22.87
CA GLY A 281 9.54 -0.17 -22.57
C GLY A 281 9.07 -0.24 -21.11
N THR A 282 8.84 -1.47 -20.60
CA THR A 282 8.41 -1.67 -19.21
C THR A 282 9.50 -1.37 -18.19
N ILE A 283 10.77 -1.66 -18.48
CA ILE A 283 11.90 -1.27 -17.62
C ILE A 283 12.01 0.26 -17.55
N LEU A 284 11.90 0.95 -18.69
CA LEU A 284 11.92 2.41 -18.71
C LEU A 284 10.74 3.00 -17.92
N PHE A 285 9.54 2.44 -18.10
CA PHE A 285 8.35 2.82 -17.33
C PHE A 285 8.58 2.66 -15.82
N ALA A 286 9.14 1.52 -15.38
CA ALA A 286 9.45 1.25 -13.99
C ALA A 286 10.45 2.27 -13.38
N ILE A 287 11.53 2.58 -14.11
CA ILE A 287 12.53 3.56 -13.65
C ILE A 287 11.90 4.95 -13.52
N LEU A 288 11.18 5.41 -14.54
CA LEU A 288 10.52 6.71 -14.52
C LEU A 288 9.48 6.80 -13.39
N GLN A 289 8.74 5.72 -13.14
CA GLN A 289 7.74 5.69 -12.09
C GLN A 289 8.37 5.90 -10.70
N ILE A 290 9.52 5.27 -10.41
CA ILE A 290 10.26 5.48 -9.15
C ILE A 290 10.72 6.93 -9.02
N VAL A 291 11.38 7.45 -10.06
CA VAL A 291 11.96 8.80 -10.04
C VAL A 291 10.88 9.86 -9.85
N ILE A 292 9.81 9.81 -10.66
CA ILE A 292 8.71 10.78 -10.60
C ILE A 292 7.98 10.69 -9.26
N THR A 293 7.78 9.49 -8.71
CA THR A 293 7.12 9.33 -7.40
C THR A 293 8.00 9.87 -6.28
N GLY A 294 9.32 9.65 -6.33
CA GLY A 294 10.28 10.21 -5.37
C GLY A 294 10.29 11.74 -5.39
N VAL A 295 10.35 12.33 -6.59
CA VAL A 295 10.25 13.79 -6.78
C VAL A 295 8.91 14.31 -6.27
N GLY A 296 7.80 13.65 -6.60
CA GLY A 296 6.47 14.02 -6.10
C GLY A 296 6.36 13.97 -4.58
N ALA A 297 6.94 12.95 -3.95
CA ALA A 297 6.99 12.82 -2.50
C ALA A 297 7.85 13.92 -1.84
N ALA A 298 8.95 14.36 -2.46
CA ALA A 298 9.75 15.46 -1.94
C ALA A 298 9.11 16.83 -2.17
N LEU A 299 8.38 17.00 -3.29
CA LEU A 299 7.71 18.25 -3.65
C LEU A 299 6.41 18.48 -2.89
N ILE A 300 5.71 17.43 -2.44
CA ILE A 300 4.41 17.57 -1.79
C ILE A 300 4.46 18.44 -0.53
N ASP A 301 5.58 18.37 0.20
CA ASP A 301 5.79 19.14 1.43
C ASP A 301 6.17 20.61 1.14
N LYS A 302 6.74 20.90 -0.05
CA LYS A 302 7.15 22.25 -0.45
C LYS A 302 6.09 23.01 -1.24
N ALA A 303 5.51 22.37 -2.25
CA ALA A 303 4.57 22.99 -3.20
C ALA A 303 3.10 22.85 -2.77
N GLY A 304 2.81 21.97 -1.81
CA GLY A 304 1.46 21.66 -1.39
C GLY A 304 0.71 20.72 -2.34
N ARG A 305 -0.41 20.16 -1.85
CA ARG A 305 -1.11 19.05 -2.51
C ARG A 305 -1.94 19.46 -3.73
N LYS A 306 -2.63 20.61 -3.66
CA LYS A 306 -3.56 21.05 -4.72
C LYS A 306 -2.83 21.45 -6.02
N PRO A 307 -1.73 22.23 -5.99
CA PRO A 307 -0.98 22.53 -7.21
C PRO A 307 -0.41 21.27 -7.87
N LEU A 308 0.15 20.37 -7.07
CA LEU A 308 0.73 19.12 -7.55
C LEU A 308 -0.32 18.23 -8.25
N LEU A 309 -1.54 18.17 -7.70
CA LEU A 309 -2.66 17.46 -8.32
C LEU A 309 -3.05 18.07 -9.67
N LEU A 310 -3.13 19.40 -9.78
CA LEU A 310 -3.49 20.09 -11.02
C LEU A 310 -2.43 19.86 -12.11
N VAL A 311 -1.15 19.97 -11.77
CA VAL A 311 -0.03 19.71 -12.69
C VAL A 311 -0.03 18.24 -13.15
N SER A 312 -0.30 17.31 -12.24
CA SER A 312 -0.40 15.88 -12.59
C SER A 312 -1.59 15.61 -13.51
N GLY A 313 -2.73 16.27 -13.25
CA GLY A 313 -3.93 16.16 -14.08
C GLY A 313 -3.71 16.70 -15.49
N SER A 314 -3.08 17.87 -15.65
CA SER A 314 -2.74 18.39 -16.99
C SER A 314 -1.74 17.49 -17.70
N GLY A 315 -0.72 17.00 -17.00
CA GLY A 315 0.24 16.03 -17.56
C GLY A 315 -0.43 14.75 -18.06
N LEU A 316 -1.41 14.23 -17.32
CA LEU A 316 -2.18 13.05 -17.73
C LEU A 316 -3.01 13.31 -19.01
N VAL A 317 -3.68 14.47 -19.09
CA VAL A 317 -4.45 14.85 -20.29
C VAL A 317 -3.53 14.95 -21.49
N THR A 318 -2.43 15.68 -21.37
CA THR A 318 -1.45 15.84 -22.43
C THR A 318 -0.87 14.50 -22.86
N GLY A 319 -0.41 13.66 -21.92
CA GLY A 319 0.14 12.35 -22.22
C GLY A 319 -0.85 11.39 -22.90
N SER A 320 -2.13 11.46 -22.51
CA SER A 320 -3.19 10.66 -23.13
C SER A 320 -3.45 11.09 -24.58
N ILE A 321 -3.46 12.41 -24.84
CA ILE A 321 -3.60 12.95 -26.21
C ILE A 321 -2.41 12.52 -27.07
N PHE A 322 -1.19 12.64 -26.57
CA PHE A 322 0.01 12.21 -27.30
C PHE A 322 -0.05 10.72 -27.64
N THR A 323 -0.44 9.89 -26.67
CA THR A 323 -0.60 8.44 -26.90
C THR A 323 -1.67 8.15 -27.95
N ALA A 324 -2.83 8.81 -27.85
CA ALA A 324 -3.91 8.63 -28.82
C ALA A 324 -3.47 9.01 -30.25
N VAL A 325 -2.79 10.15 -30.41
CA VAL A 325 -2.26 10.60 -31.71
C VAL A 325 -1.21 9.63 -32.25
N ALA A 326 -0.28 9.17 -31.40
CA ALA A 326 0.76 8.23 -31.81
C ALA A 326 0.18 6.91 -32.36
N PHE A 327 -0.85 6.36 -31.70
CA PHE A 327 -1.52 5.15 -32.18
C PHE A 327 -2.38 5.42 -33.42
N TYR A 328 -3.03 6.58 -33.52
CA TYR A 328 -3.80 6.95 -34.71
C TYR A 328 -2.91 7.06 -35.95
N LEU A 329 -1.76 7.73 -35.84
CA LEU A 329 -0.81 7.88 -36.93
C LEU A 329 -0.12 6.57 -37.35
N LYS A 330 -0.08 5.57 -36.47
CA LYS A 330 0.45 4.23 -36.80
C LYS A 330 -0.54 3.40 -37.64
N VAL A 331 -1.83 3.70 -37.54
CA VAL A 331 -2.89 3.00 -38.27
C VAL A 331 -3.07 3.54 -39.69
N LEU A 332 -2.62 4.79 -39.94
CA LEU A 332 -2.51 5.41 -41.26
C LEU A 332 -1.28 4.93 -42.02
#